data_AF-W1QDJ8-F1
#
_entry.id   AF-W1QDJ8-F1
#
_cell.length_a   1.000
_cell.length_b   1.000
_cell.length_c   1.000
_cell.angle_alpha   90.00
_cell.angle_beta   90.00
_cell.angle_gamma   90.00
#
_symmetry.space_group_name_H-M   'P 1'
#
loop_
_entity.id
_entity.type
_entity.pdbx_description
1 polymer ?
#
loop_
_entity_poly.entity_id
_entity_poly.type
_entity_poly.pdbx_seq_one_letter_code
_entity_poly.pdbx_strand_id
1 'polypeptide(L)'
;MSIAYPAVNISYCVKCKWMLRAAWYQQEILQTFSSKAIDENETTLTVNCAILSPSLVAGTFQVAVKRDENADWTIIWDRKEEDGFPDSKLLKQRIRDHLYPELKLSHIDKPNKHGGKLVTKQSPEPGHDDTCIDCKTWEY
;
A
#
# COMPACT_ATOMS: atom_id res chain seq x y z
N MET A 1 -22.13 11.02 -1.48
CA MET A 1 -20.96 11.05 -2.38
C MET A 1 -20.54 9.61 -2.60
N SER A 2 -20.53 9.14 -3.85
CA SER A 2 -20.00 7.82 -4.20
C SER A 2 -18.47 7.88 -4.31
N ILE A 3 -17.80 6.76 -4.02
CA ILE A 3 -16.35 6.62 -4.21
C ILE A 3 -16.04 6.55 -5.71
N ALA A 4 -15.00 7.25 -6.16
CA ALA A 4 -14.49 7.13 -7.52
C ALA A 4 -13.54 5.93 -7.62
N TYR A 5 -13.80 5.03 -8.56
CA TYR A 5 -12.98 3.82 -8.78
C TYR A 5 -12.08 3.98 -10.02
N PRO A 6 -10.90 3.35 -10.08
CA PRO A 6 -10.30 2.48 -9.05
C PRO A 6 -9.90 3.21 -7.77
N ALA A 7 -10.11 2.57 -6.62
CA ALA A 7 -9.85 3.13 -5.30
C ALA A 7 -8.81 2.32 -4.53
N VAL A 8 -7.97 3.01 -3.75
CA VAL A 8 -7.00 2.40 -2.83
C VAL A 8 -7.34 2.82 -1.39
N ASN A 9 -7.33 1.88 -0.46
CA ASN A 9 -7.49 2.11 0.97
C ASN A 9 -6.17 1.77 1.69
N ILE A 10 -5.66 2.71 2.47
CA ILE A 10 -4.51 2.51 3.36
C ILE A 10 -5.03 2.57 4.79
N SER A 11 -5.15 1.40 5.40
CA SER A 11 -5.54 1.25 6.80
C SER A 11 -4.31 1.30 7.69
N TYR A 12 -4.27 2.20 8.69
CA TYR A 12 -3.10 2.41 9.52
C TYR A 12 -3.45 2.52 11.00
N CYS A 13 -2.55 2.04 11.86
CA CYS A 13 -2.72 2.14 13.30
C CYS A 13 -2.48 3.58 13.78
N VAL A 14 -3.48 4.16 14.45
CA VAL A 14 -3.37 5.53 15.00
C VAL A 14 -2.42 5.61 16.19
N LYS A 15 -2.35 4.55 17.01
CA LYS A 15 -1.50 4.50 18.21
C LYS A 15 -0.01 4.48 17.87
N CYS A 16 0.34 3.78 16.79
CA CYS A 16 1.72 3.65 16.33
C CYS A 16 2.21 4.89 15.51
N LYS A 17 1.41 5.95 15.41
CA LYS A 17 1.75 7.23 14.73
C LYS A 17 2.16 7.09 13.25
N TRP A 18 1.64 6.08 12.54
CA TRP A 18 1.97 5.85 11.13
C TRP A 18 1.16 6.65 10.12
N MET A 19 0.34 7.61 10.58
CA MET A 19 -0.45 8.49 9.69
C MET A 19 0.43 9.17 8.64
N LEU A 20 1.59 9.71 9.02
CA LEU A 20 2.50 10.40 8.09
C LEU A 20 3.05 9.45 7.02
N ARG A 21 3.37 8.21 7.40
CA ARG A 21 3.80 7.18 6.46
C ARG A 21 2.67 6.80 5.51
N ALA A 22 1.46 6.59 6.02
CA ALA A 22 0.29 6.30 5.20
C ALA A 22 -0.02 7.42 4.19
N ALA A 23 0.05 8.68 4.64
CA ALA A 23 -0.14 9.85 3.79
C ALA A 23 0.94 9.96 2.70
N TRP A 24 2.19 9.63 3.01
CA TRP A 24 3.25 9.59 2.00
C TRP A 24 2.99 8.55 0.90
N TYR A 25 2.56 7.34 1.26
CA TYR A 25 2.17 6.33 0.26
C TYR A 25 0.97 6.81 -0.58
N GLN A 26 -0.02 7.45 0.04
CA GLN A 26 -1.15 8.04 -0.66
C GLN A 26 -0.68 9.02 -1.73
N GLN A 27 0.26 9.91 -1.40
CA GLN A 27 0.85 10.87 -2.32
C GLN A 27 1.62 10.17 -3.46
N GLU A 28 2.46 9.18 -3.14
CA GLU A 28 3.20 8.40 -4.13
C GLU A 28 2.28 7.71 -5.16
N ILE A 29 1.18 7.14 -4.68
CA ILE A 29 0.17 6.47 -5.51
C ILE A 29 -0.50 7.49 -6.42
N LEU A 30 -1.06 8.56 -5.86
CA LEU A 30 -1.78 9.58 -6.63
C LEU A 30 -0.86 10.28 -7.65
N GLN A 31 0.40 10.56 -7.30
CA GLN A 31 1.36 11.14 -8.25
C GLN A 31 1.66 10.19 -9.41
N THR A 32 1.77 8.88 -9.14
CA THR A 32 2.12 7.90 -10.18
C THR A 32 0.93 7.59 -11.11
N PHE A 33 -0.29 7.54 -10.58
CA PHE A 33 -1.50 7.12 -11.30
C PHE A 33 -2.47 8.29 -11.59
N SER A 34 -2.00 9.54 -11.56
CA SER A 34 -2.86 10.73 -11.76
C SER A 34 -3.40 10.86 -13.19
N SER A 35 -2.60 10.55 -14.21
CA SER A 35 -2.98 10.60 -15.63
C SER A 35 -1.85 10.02 -16.48
N LYS A 36 -1.59 8.73 -16.35
CA LYS A 36 -0.60 8.07 -17.20
C LYS A 36 -1.30 7.35 -18.34
N ALA A 37 -1.35 8.00 -19.51
CA ALA A 37 -1.63 7.32 -20.77
C ALA A 37 -0.45 6.36 -21.05
N ILE A 38 -0.74 5.07 -21.19
CA ILE A 38 0.31 4.04 -21.38
C ILE A 38 0.58 3.81 -22.87
N ASP A 39 -0.44 3.98 -23.73
CA ASP A 39 -0.33 3.79 -25.17
C ASP A 39 -1.33 4.68 -25.93
N GLU A 40 -1.11 4.80 -27.24
CA GLU A 40 -1.98 5.40 -28.27
C GLU A 40 -3.41 4.82 -28.35
N ASN A 41 -3.67 3.70 -27.64
CA ASN A 41 -4.98 3.05 -27.49
C ASN A 41 -5.79 3.52 -26.27
N GLU A 42 -5.52 4.72 -25.72
CA GLU A 42 -6.36 5.38 -24.70
C GLU A 42 -6.51 4.63 -23.35
N THR A 43 -5.70 3.59 -23.10
CA THR A 43 -5.73 2.90 -21.81
C THR A 43 -5.01 3.74 -20.77
N THR A 44 -5.80 4.45 -19.96
CA THR A 44 -5.30 5.29 -18.88
C THR A 44 -5.21 4.47 -17.60
N LEU A 45 -4.01 4.33 -17.05
CA LEU A 45 -3.79 3.74 -15.73
C LEU A 45 -4.06 4.82 -14.68
N THR A 46 -5.24 4.73 -14.05
CA THR A 46 -5.63 5.71 -13.02
C THR A 46 -5.99 5.07 -11.69
N VAL A 47 -5.67 5.81 -10.64
CA VAL A 47 -6.25 5.63 -9.30
C VAL A 47 -6.99 6.92 -9.00
N ASN A 48 -8.32 6.83 -8.97
CA ASN A 48 -9.19 8.00 -8.87
C ASN A 48 -9.47 8.38 -7.40
N CYS A 49 -9.24 7.46 -6.46
CA CYS A 49 -9.44 7.69 -5.04
C CYS A 49 -8.37 6.97 -4.21
N ALA A 50 -7.79 7.66 -3.24
CA ALA A 50 -6.93 7.07 -2.23
C ALA A 50 -7.42 7.48 -0.84
N ILE A 51 -7.77 6.50 -0.02
CA ILE A 51 -8.45 6.65 1.27
C ILE A 51 -7.46 6.33 2.37
N LEU A 52 -7.42 7.17 3.41
CA LEU A 52 -6.70 6.88 4.64
C LEU A 52 -7.71 6.44 5.70
N SER A 53 -7.61 5.19 6.15
CA SER A 53 -8.51 4.61 7.15
C SER A 53 -7.79 4.45 8.50
N PRO A 54 -8.11 5.26 9.52
CA PRO A 54 -7.56 5.06 10.85
C PRO A 54 -8.07 3.75 11.46
N SER A 55 -7.18 2.98 12.07
CA SER A 55 -7.47 1.75 12.81
C SER A 55 -7.02 1.86 14.26
N LEU A 56 -7.86 1.37 15.17
CA LEU A 56 -7.54 1.22 16.60
C LEU A 56 -6.79 -0.08 16.90
N VAL A 57 -6.74 -1.00 15.94
CA VAL A 57 -6.02 -2.27 16.08
C VAL A 57 -4.51 -2.00 16.01
N ALA A 58 -3.81 -2.48 17.03
CA ALA A 58 -2.37 -2.28 17.16
C ALA A 58 -1.62 -2.94 15.99
N GLY A 59 -0.69 -2.21 15.39
CA GLY A 59 0.15 -2.72 14.32
C GLY A 59 -0.52 -2.83 12.94
N THR A 60 -1.78 -2.39 12.77
CA THR A 60 -2.42 -2.37 11.45
C THR A 60 -1.65 -1.48 10.49
N PHE A 61 -1.20 -2.07 9.39
CA PHE A 61 -0.81 -1.35 8.19
C PHE A 61 -1.14 -2.22 6.99
N GLN A 62 -2.29 -1.96 6.38
CA GLN A 62 -2.83 -2.72 5.25
C GLN A 62 -3.10 -1.79 4.07
N VAL A 63 -2.81 -2.26 2.87
CA VAL A 63 -3.18 -1.58 1.63
C VAL A 63 -4.11 -2.49 0.85
N ALA A 64 -5.32 -1.99 0.57
CA ALA A 64 -6.33 -2.69 -0.20
C ALA A 64 -6.71 -1.88 -1.44
N VAL A 65 -7.11 -2.57 -2.50
CA VAL A 65 -7.54 -1.98 -3.76
C VAL A 65 -8.93 -2.46 -4.14
N LYS A 66 -9.72 -1.60 -4.77
CA LYS A 66 -11.03 -1.91 -5.32
C LYS A 66 -11.14 -1.33 -6.73
N ARG A 67 -11.39 -2.20 -7.71
CA ARG A 67 -11.31 -1.84 -9.14
C ARG A 67 -12.52 -1.06 -9.63
N ASP A 68 -13.72 -1.47 -9.23
CA ASP A 68 -15.01 -0.91 -9.61
C ASP A 68 -16.00 -1.06 -8.46
N GLU A 69 -17.22 -0.56 -8.61
CA GLU A 69 -18.23 -0.57 -7.55
C GLU A 69 -18.67 -1.98 -7.11
N ASN A 70 -18.65 -2.94 -8.03
CA ASN A 70 -19.15 -4.31 -7.85
C ASN A 70 -18.05 -5.27 -7.36
N ALA A 71 -16.78 -4.86 -7.43
CA ALA A 71 -15.65 -5.62 -6.91
C ALA A 71 -15.53 -5.56 -5.38
N ASP A 72 -14.94 -6.59 -4.79
CA ASP A 72 -14.54 -6.58 -3.38
C ASP A 72 -13.20 -5.85 -3.16
N TRP A 73 -12.98 -5.40 -1.93
CA TRP A 73 -11.67 -4.90 -1.52
C TRP A 73 -10.67 -6.05 -1.46
N THR A 74 -9.58 -5.94 -2.20
CA THR A 74 -8.51 -6.94 -2.19
C THR A 74 -7.28 -6.38 -1.50
N ILE A 75 -6.79 -7.07 -0.46
CA ILE A 75 -5.57 -6.69 0.25
C ILE A 75 -4.37 -7.03 -0.63
N ILE A 76 -3.58 -6.01 -0.98
CA ILE A 76 -2.35 -6.16 -1.77
C ILE A 76 -1.09 -6.07 -0.92
N TRP A 77 -1.22 -5.59 0.32
CA TRP A 77 -0.15 -5.56 1.30
C TRP A 77 -0.72 -5.64 2.71
N ASP A 78 -0.14 -6.50 3.55
CA ASP A 78 -0.35 -6.51 4.99
C ASP A 78 1.00 -6.54 5.70
N ARG A 79 1.27 -5.58 6.57
CA ARG A 79 2.53 -5.51 7.33
C ARG A 79 2.76 -6.73 8.22
N LYS A 80 1.72 -7.39 8.72
CA LYS A 80 1.86 -8.60 9.54
C LYS A 80 2.30 -9.81 8.69
N GLU A 81 1.65 -10.00 7.55
CA GLU A 81 1.97 -11.10 6.63
C GLU A 81 3.29 -10.89 5.90
N GLU A 82 3.61 -9.64 5.54
CA GLU A 82 4.79 -9.28 4.75
C GLU A 82 5.99 -8.85 5.59
N ASP A 83 5.89 -8.90 6.92
CA ASP A 83 6.92 -8.48 7.87
C ASP A 83 7.56 -7.12 7.52
N GLY A 84 6.74 -6.07 7.56
CA GLY A 84 7.19 -4.70 7.41
C GLY A 84 6.44 -3.85 6.40
N PHE A 85 7.10 -2.79 5.92
CA PHE A 85 6.52 -1.79 5.03
C PHE A 85 6.99 -2.01 3.59
N PRO A 86 6.10 -1.80 2.59
CA PRO A 86 6.47 -2.00 1.21
C PRO A 86 7.38 -0.87 0.73
N ASP A 87 8.36 -1.19 -0.09
CA ASP A 87 9.02 -0.18 -0.91
C ASP A 87 7.98 0.47 -1.84
N SER A 88 8.10 1.77 -2.09
CA SER A 88 7.09 2.49 -2.90
C SER A 88 6.98 1.92 -4.30
N LYS A 89 8.08 1.42 -4.87
CA LYS A 89 8.07 0.78 -6.19
C LYS A 89 7.30 -0.53 -6.17
N LEU A 90 7.54 -1.37 -5.17
CA LEU A 90 6.85 -2.67 -5.03
C LEU A 90 5.34 -2.46 -4.81
N LEU A 91 4.97 -1.49 -3.99
CA LEU A 91 3.55 -1.18 -3.77
C LEU A 91 2.86 -0.76 -5.08
N LYS A 92 3.50 0.12 -5.85
CA LYS A 92 2.98 0.59 -7.13
C LYS A 92 2.91 -0.52 -8.18
N GLN A 93 3.86 -1.47 -8.18
CA GLN A 93 3.77 -2.69 -8.98
C GLN A 93 2.52 -3.50 -8.64
N ARG A 94 2.34 -3.86 -7.35
CA ARG A 94 1.19 -4.66 -6.91
C ARG A 94 -0.15 -4.00 -7.22
N ILE A 95 -0.27 -2.68 -7.05
CA ILE A 95 -1.47 -1.92 -7.43
C ILE A 95 -1.75 -2.07 -8.93
N ARG A 96 -0.73 -1.89 -9.78
CA ARG A 96 -0.88 -2.05 -11.23
C ARG A 96 -1.28 -3.47 -11.58
N ASP A 97 -0.56 -4.46 -11.08
CA ASP A 97 -0.77 -5.88 -11.43
C ASP A 97 -2.21 -6.31 -11.10
N HIS A 98 -2.78 -5.77 -10.02
CA HIS A 98 -4.16 -6.03 -9.64
C HIS A 98 -5.19 -5.27 -10.49
N LEU A 99 -4.93 -4.00 -10.82
CA LEU A 99 -5.89 -3.18 -11.57
C LEU A 99 -5.87 -3.45 -13.09
N TYR A 100 -4.69 -3.74 -13.63
CA TYR A 100 -4.43 -3.90 -15.06
C TYR A 100 -3.32 -4.95 -15.29
N PRO A 101 -3.62 -6.25 -15.14
CA PRO A 101 -2.63 -7.33 -15.26
C PRO A 101 -1.92 -7.40 -16.63
N GLU A 102 -2.56 -6.88 -17.67
CA GLU A 102 -2.06 -6.93 -19.05
C GLU A 102 -1.06 -5.80 -19.38
N LEU A 103 -0.96 -4.76 -18.54
CA LEU A 103 -0.15 -3.56 -18.82
C LEU A 103 1.27 -3.67 -18.22
N LYS A 104 2.27 -3.81 -19.09
CA LYS A 104 3.69 -3.77 -18.68
C LYS A 104 4.19 -2.33 -18.62
N LEU A 105 4.82 -1.94 -17.51
CA LEU A 105 5.36 -0.58 -17.31
C LEU A 105 6.88 -0.65 -17.34
N SER A 106 7.46 -0.26 -18.47
CA SER A 106 8.89 -0.41 -18.80
C SER A 106 9.88 0.16 -17.76
N HIS A 107 9.48 1.12 -16.91
CA HIS A 107 10.32 1.69 -15.84
C HIS A 107 10.09 1.12 -14.44
N ILE A 108 8.91 0.54 -14.20
CA ILE A 108 8.53 0.00 -12.89
C ILE A 108 8.96 -1.47 -12.79
N ASP A 109 9.01 -2.24 -13.88
CA ASP A 109 9.29 -3.69 -13.85
C ASP A 109 10.75 -4.12 -13.58
N LYS A 110 11.68 -3.18 -13.38
CA LYS A 110 13.07 -3.56 -13.02
C LYS A 110 13.10 -4.19 -11.62
N PRO A 111 13.74 -5.35 -11.41
CA PRO A 111 13.84 -5.98 -10.10
C PRO A 111 14.53 -5.04 -9.09
N ASN A 112 13.97 -4.90 -7.89
CA ASN A 112 14.57 -4.13 -6.81
C ASN A 112 15.62 -5.02 -6.10
N LYS A 113 16.84 -4.49 -5.86
CA LYS A 113 17.96 -5.25 -5.25
C LYS A 113 17.68 -5.75 -3.82
N HIS A 114 16.65 -5.23 -3.16
CA HIS A 114 16.28 -5.59 -1.78
C HIS A 114 14.93 -6.31 -1.65
N GLY A 115 14.43 -6.94 -2.72
CA GLY A 115 13.12 -7.62 -2.67
C GLY A 115 11.92 -6.71 -2.39
N GLY A 116 12.13 -5.38 -2.42
CA GLY A 116 11.08 -4.38 -2.24
C GLY A 116 10.55 -4.25 -0.81
N LYS A 117 11.28 -4.69 0.21
CA LYS A 117 10.99 -4.37 1.62
C LYS A 117 11.91 -3.25 2.10
N LEU A 118 11.35 -2.27 2.82
CA LEU A 118 12.16 -1.29 3.54
C LEU A 118 12.76 -2.01 4.76
N VAL A 119 14.01 -2.46 4.64
CA VAL A 119 14.75 -3.27 5.63
C VAL A 119 14.56 -2.71 7.05
N THR A 120 13.95 -3.50 7.93
CA THR A 120 14.15 -3.40 9.37
C THR A 120 15.39 -4.25 9.68
N LYS A 121 16.49 -3.64 10.14
CA LYS A 121 17.62 -4.39 10.70
C LYS A 121 17.22 -4.93 12.07
N GLN A 122 16.30 -5.90 12.14
CA GLN A 122 16.08 -6.69 13.36
C GLN A 122 15.76 -8.11 12.93
N SER A 123 16.75 -8.99 13.10
CA SER A 123 16.53 -10.44 13.08
C SER A 123 15.48 -10.77 14.15
N PRO A 124 14.42 -11.54 13.84
CA PRO A 124 13.46 -11.91 14.87
C PRO A 124 14.14 -12.88 15.84
N GLU A 125 14.27 -12.48 17.10
CA GLU A 125 14.60 -13.41 18.18
C GLU A 125 13.43 -14.40 18.35
N PRO A 126 13.70 -15.70 18.56
CA PRO A 126 12.65 -16.70 18.71
C PRO A 126 11.83 -16.39 19.98
N GLY A 127 10.55 -16.02 19.79
CA GLY A 127 9.63 -15.61 20.85
C GLY A 127 8.98 -14.22 20.69
N HIS A 128 9.12 -13.57 19.52
CA HIS A 128 8.54 -12.24 19.29
C HIS A 128 7.00 -12.27 19.28
N ASP A 129 6.41 -11.82 20.39
CA ASP A 129 5.00 -11.47 20.53
C ASP A 129 4.55 -10.55 19.38
N ASP A 130 3.55 -10.97 18.59
CA ASP A 130 2.95 -10.28 17.42
C ASP A 130 2.46 -8.83 17.70
N THR A 131 2.56 -8.40 18.96
CA THR A 131 2.44 -7.02 19.36
C THR A 131 3.43 -6.09 18.65
N CYS A 132 2.87 -5.08 17.99
CA CYS A 132 3.65 -4.00 17.43
C CYS A 132 4.39 -3.19 18.52
N ILE A 133 5.73 -3.19 18.46
CA ILE A 133 6.64 -2.47 19.37
C ILE A 133 6.27 -0.98 19.48
N ASP A 134 5.96 -0.33 18.35
CA ASP A 134 5.61 1.10 18.31
C ASP A 134 4.35 1.44 19.13
N CYS A 135 3.47 0.46 19.37
CA CYS A 135 2.24 0.66 20.12
C CYS A 135 2.40 0.39 21.64
N LYS A 136 3.51 -0.23 22.09
CA LYS A 136 3.78 -0.49 23.53
C LYS A 136 4.30 0.74 24.29
N THR A 137 4.71 1.80 23.61
CA THR A 137 5.42 2.94 24.24
C THR A 137 4.51 4.06 24.78
N TRP A 138 3.18 3.92 24.71
CA TRP A 138 2.26 5.05 24.97
C TRP A 138 0.98 4.65 25.74
N GLU A 139 1.11 3.91 26.83
CA GLU A 139 0.08 3.95 27.88
C GLU A 139 0.27 5.26 28.68
N TYR A 140 -0.73 6.14 28.60
CA TYR A 140 -0.80 7.40 29.36
C TYR A 140 -1.52 7.18 30.69
#